data_AF-F4WJR4-F1
#
_entry.id   AF-F4WJR4-F1
#
_cell.length_a   1.000
_cell.length_b   1.000
_cell.length_c   1.000
_cell.angle_alpha   90.00
_cell.angle_beta   90.00
_cell.angle_gamma   90.00
#
_symmetry.space_group_name_H-M   'P 1'
#
loop_
_entity.id
_entity.type
_entity.pdbx_description
1 polymer ?
#
loop_
_entity_poly.entity_id
_entity_poly.type
_entity_poly.pdbx_seq_one_letter_code
_entity_poly.pdbx_strand_id
1 'polypeptide(L)'
;MQDQDEFYRTLCSSETLRSGKKGFFHDFSGHVMQTAGDTWTSRTFGRIDDNEGRVRAIFTDAKVKDVVTDTLAKVKLLFRDKDAEISKRRRLEGYQLAAVGEHDKALLLFSQAVLRAPQPGRNKNVDQGLSLSLALLGRAEIFIALKEYYFALEDLQLAAEHDLPDKLM
;
A
#
# COMPACT_ATOMS: atom_id res chain seq x y z
N MET A 1 5.65 21.73 -7.32
CA MET A 1 5.61 20.26 -7.54
C MET A 1 6.07 19.44 -6.34
N GLN A 2 6.72 20.01 -5.31
CA GLN A 2 7.13 19.27 -4.10
C GLN A 2 6.03 19.08 -3.04
N ASP A 3 4.93 19.86 -3.07
CA ASP A 3 3.94 19.86 -1.97
C ASP A 3 2.87 18.75 -2.03
N GLN A 4 2.53 18.23 -3.20
CA GLN A 4 1.52 17.17 -3.32
C GLN A 4 2.06 15.82 -2.82
N ASP A 5 3.34 15.56 -3.02
CA ASP A 5 4.02 14.34 -2.57
C ASP A 5 4.19 14.30 -1.05
N GLU A 6 4.42 15.47 -0.43
CA GLU A 6 4.44 15.64 1.01
C GLU A 6 3.02 15.52 1.61
N PHE A 7 2.00 16.03 0.92
CA PHE A 7 0.59 15.85 1.31
C PHE A 7 0.17 14.38 1.26
N TYR A 8 0.48 13.64 0.18
CA TYR A 8 0.17 12.21 0.08
C TYR A 8 1.04 11.35 1.01
N ARG A 9 2.32 11.68 1.26
CA ARG A 9 3.12 11.05 2.33
C ARG A 9 2.51 11.29 3.69
N THR A 10 2.05 12.51 3.97
CA THR A 10 1.45 12.87 5.26
C THR A 10 0.10 12.19 5.45
N LEU A 11 -0.75 12.17 4.41
CA LEU A 11 -2.05 11.49 4.42
C LEU A 11 -1.92 9.96 4.49
N CYS A 12 -0.95 9.38 3.78
CA CYS A 12 -0.59 7.97 3.93
C CYS A 12 0.05 7.69 5.29
N SER A 13 0.82 8.62 5.88
CA SER A 13 1.33 8.46 7.24
C SER A 13 0.24 8.57 8.30
N SER A 14 -0.82 9.35 8.04
CA SER A 14 -1.91 9.56 9.00
C SER A 14 -2.92 8.42 9.02
N GLU A 15 -3.15 7.75 7.87
CA GLU A 15 -4.20 6.74 7.69
C GLU A 15 -3.69 5.32 7.31
N THR A 16 -2.51 5.12 6.71
CA THR A 16 -2.11 3.81 6.14
C THR A 16 -1.76 2.74 7.19
N LEU A 17 -1.82 3.08 8.47
CA LEU A 17 -1.83 2.14 9.59
C LEU A 17 -3.10 2.30 10.43
N ARG A 18 -4.27 2.65 9.90
CA ARG A 18 -5.48 2.81 10.73
C ARG A 18 -6.49 1.68 10.57
N SER A 19 -6.54 0.78 11.57
CA SER A 19 -7.84 0.27 12.07
C SER A 19 -8.41 1.34 13.01
N GLY A 20 -9.14 2.34 12.47
CA GLY A 20 -9.92 3.31 13.28
C GLY A 20 -9.33 4.73 13.47
N LYS A 21 -10.14 5.65 14.04
CA LYS A 21 -9.91 7.11 14.18
C LYS A 21 -8.59 7.56 14.85
N LYS A 22 -7.86 6.67 15.53
CA LYS A 22 -6.60 6.97 16.25
C LYS A 22 -5.39 6.36 15.54
N GLY A 23 -5.52 5.11 15.13
CA GLY A 23 -4.58 4.40 14.27
C GLY A 23 -3.77 3.34 14.99
N PHE A 24 -3.38 2.29 14.26
CA PHE A 24 -2.69 1.10 14.76
C PHE A 24 -1.51 1.44 15.64
N PHE A 25 -0.60 2.32 15.23
CA PHE A 25 0.56 2.64 16.09
C PHE A 25 0.18 3.43 17.35
N HIS A 26 -0.86 4.26 17.29
CA HIS A 26 -1.35 4.96 18.47
C HIS A 26 -2.08 4.00 19.42
N ASP A 27 -2.92 3.11 18.89
CA ASP A 27 -3.64 2.11 19.66
C ASP A 27 -2.67 1.06 20.23
N PHE A 28 -1.66 0.67 19.45
CA PHE A 28 -0.59 -0.23 19.84
C PHE A 28 0.26 0.36 20.96
N SER A 29 0.77 1.59 20.80
CA SER A 29 1.54 2.25 21.85
C SER A 29 0.73 2.46 23.12
N GLY A 30 -0.56 2.82 23.01
CA GLY A 30 -1.48 2.91 24.14
C GLY A 30 -1.63 1.59 24.89
N HIS A 31 -1.82 0.48 24.17
CA HIS A 31 -1.92 -0.86 24.76
C HIS A 31 -0.62 -1.29 25.45
N VAL A 32 0.53 -1.02 24.83
CA VAL A 32 1.85 -1.29 25.42
C VAL A 32 2.07 -0.47 26.68
N MET A 33 1.73 0.83 26.68
CA MET A 33 1.83 1.70 27.85
C MET A 33 0.92 1.22 28.99
N GLN A 34 -0.31 0.82 28.68
CA GLN A 34 -1.24 0.28 29.68
C GLN A 34 -0.70 -1.00 30.33
N THR A 35 -0.06 -1.87 29.54
CA THR A 35 0.53 -3.13 30.03
C THR A 35 1.78 -2.88 30.87
N ALA A 36 2.62 -1.93 30.45
CA ALA A 36 3.84 -1.56 31.16
C ALA A 36 3.54 -0.87 32.51
N GLY A 37 2.49 -0.06 32.56
CA GLY A 37 2.09 0.74 33.70
C GLY A 37 2.91 2.03 33.86
N ASP A 38 2.28 3.05 34.44
CA ASP A 38 2.80 4.42 34.51
C ASP A 38 4.20 4.53 35.15
N THR A 39 4.49 3.70 36.16
CA THR A 39 5.79 3.67 36.82
C THR A 39 6.89 3.25 35.87
N TRP A 40 6.69 2.20 35.07
CA TRP A 40 7.69 1.74 34.11
C TRP A 40 7.85 2.74 32.97
N THR A 41 6.74 3.26 32.45
CA THR A 41 6.75 4.23 31.35
C THR A 41 7.48 5.51 31.73
N SER A 42 7.22 6.07 32.92
CA SER A 42 7.82 7.34 33.35
C SER A 42 9.22 7.20 33.95
N ARG A 43 9.48 6.15 34.74
CA ARG A 43 10.72 6.02 35.51
C ARG A 43 11.76 5.07 34.91
N THR A 44 11.36 4.17 34.03
CA THR A 44 12.28 3.26 33.34
C THR A 44 12.46 3.71 31.90
N PHE A 45 11.41 3.64 31.09
CA PHE A 45 11.49 3.92 29.65
C PHE A 45 11.74 5.40 29.36
N GLY A 46 11.04 6.30 30.04
CA GLY A 46 11.16 7.76 29.85
C GLY A 46 12.49 8.35 30.31
N ARG A 47 13.34 7.60 31.02
CA ARG A 47 14.68 8.02 31.46
C ARG A 47 15.80 7.57 30.53
N ILE A 48 15.49 6.84 29.47
CA ILE A 48 16.48 6.38 28.50
C ILE A 48 16.54 7.39 27.35
N ASP A 49 17.73 7.93 27.13
CA ASP A 49 17.94 9.05 26.20
C ASP A 49 18.29 8.59 24.78
N ASP A 50 18.64 7.33 24.60
CA ASP A 50 19.03 6.76 23.31
C ASP A 50 18.06 5.68 22.81
N ASN A 51 17.97 5.55 21.48
CA ASN A 51 17.03 4.62 20.85
C ASN A 51 17.41 3.15 21.07
N GLU A 52 18.70 2.82 21.15
CA GLU A 52 19.15 1.44 21.35
C GLU A 52 18.76 0.94 22.75
N GLY A 53 18.99 1.77 23.77
CA GLY A 53 18.60 1.52 25.14
C GLY A 53 17.09 1.37 25.30
N ARG A 54 16.29 2.20 24.61
CA ARG A 54 14.82 2.09 24.61
C ARG A 54 14.35 0.77 24.02
N VAL A 55 14.89 0.38 22.87
CA VAL A 55 14.59 -0.92 22.24
C VAL A 55 14.99 -2.06 23.17
N ARG A 56 16.20 -2.00 23.75
CA ARG A 56 16.68 -3.01 24.69
C ARG A 56 15.77 -3.15 25.92
N ALA A 57 15.31 -2.03 26.50
CA ALA A 57 14.39 -2.03 27.63
C ALA A 57 13.06 -2.71 27.30
N ILE A 58 12.51 -2.45 26.10
CA ILE A 58 11.29 -3.12 25.61
C ILE A 58 11.48 -4.63 25.52
N PHE A 59 12.59 -5.11 24.97
CA PHE A 59 12.83 -6.55 24.75
C PHE A 59 13.38 -7.30 25.97
N THR A 60 13.76 -6.59 27.04
CA THR A 60 14.28 -7.19 28.29
C THR A 60 13.21 -7.26 29.37
N ASP A 61 12.23 -6.35 29.37
CA ASP A 61 11.15 -6.37 30.36
C ASP A 61 10.13 -7.46 30.05
N ALA A 62 9.95 -8.42 30.97
CA ALA A 62 9.10 -9.58 30.77
C ALA A 62 7.61 -9.24 30.59
N LYS A 63 7.13 -8.08 31.07
CA LYS A 63 5.72 -7.67 30.89
C LYS A 63 5.49 -7.01 29.54
N VAL A 64 6.46 -6.23 29.08
CA VAL A 64 6.35 -5.44 27.84
C VAL A 64 6.71 -6.26 26.61
N LYS A 65 7.75 -7.09 26.72
CA LYS A 65 8.31 -7.86 25.61
C LYS A 65 7.24 -8.66 24.88
N ASP A 66 6.49 -9.49 25.61
CA ASP A 66 5.56 -10.44 25.01
C ASP A 66 4.42 -9.72 24.27
N VAL A 67 3.88 -8.62 24.84
CA VAL A 67 2.85 -7.82 24.18
C VAL A 67 3.35 -7.16 22.89
N VAL A 68 4.60 -6.67 22.90
CA VAL A 68 5.22 -6.09 21.71
C VAL A 68 5.49 -7.18 20.66
N THR A 69 6.12 -8.29 21.04
CA THR A 69 6.46 -9.37 20.10
C THR A 69 5.22 -10.05 19.53
N ASP A 70 4.20 -10.32 20.34
CA ASP A 70 2.99 -11.00 19.88
C ASP A 70 2.19 -10.15 18.92
N THR A 71 2.12 -8.84 19.18
CA THR A 71 1.43 -7.90 18.31
C THR A 71 2.18 -7.77 16.98
N LEU A 72 3.50 -7.55 17.03
CA LEU A 72 4.32 -7.38 15.82
C LEU A 72 4.49 -8.69 15.03
N ALA A 73 4.50 -9.85 15.69
CA ALA A 73 4.52 -11.16 15.02
C ALA A 73 3.24 -11.41 14.20
N LYS A 74 2.13 -10.78 14.58
CA LYS A 74 0.86 -10.83 13.83
C LYS A 74 0.80 -9.78 12.73
N VAL A 75 1.70 -8.80 12.72
CA VAL A 75 1.84 -7.84 11.61
C VAL A 75 2.44 -8.58 10.43
N LYS A 76 1.58 -8.95 9.50
CA LYS A 76 2.01 -9.44 8.19
C LYS A 76 2.35 -8.25 7.32
N LEU A 77 3.46 -8.36 6.58
CA LEU A 77 3.66 -7.49 5.43
C LEU A 77 2.43 -7.66 4.52
N LEU A 78 1.68 -6.59 4.34
CA LEU A 78 0.69 -6.49 3.28
C LEU A 78 1.44 -6.32 1.95
N PHE A 79 2.22 -7.34 1.57
CA PHE A 79 2.44 -7.56 0.15
C PHE A 79 1.08 -7.95 -0.39
N ARG A 80 0.40 -6.98 -1.01
CA ARG A 80 -0.65 -7.31 -1.97
C ARG A 80 0.07 -8.05 -3.09
N ASP A 81 0.26 -9.36 -2.94
CA ASP A 81 1.12 -10.16 -3.82
C ASP A 81 0.78 -9.84 -5.27
N LYS A 82 1.80 -9.50 -6.03
CA LYS A 82 1.59 -9.23 -7.44
C LYS A 82 1.33 -10.56 -8.14
N ASP A 83 0.24 -10.64 -8.87
CA ASP A 83 -0.22 -11.82 -9.56
C ASP A 83 -0.80 -11.40 -10.91
N ALA A 84 -0.09 -11.79 -11.97
CA ALA A 84 -0.46 -11.45 -13.34
C ALA A 84 -1.80 -12.08 -13.77
N GLU A 85 -2.13 -13.28 -13.29
CA GLU A 85 -3.39 -13.94 -13.63
C GLU A 85 -4.58 -13.27 -12.93
N ILE A 86 -4.41 -12.86 -11.68
CA ILE A 86 -5.44 -12.08 -10.98
C ILE A 86 -5.62 -10.71 -11.66
N SER A 87 -4.52 -10.03 -12.01
CA SER A 87 -4.61 -8.77 -12.76
C SER A 87 -5.38 -8.95 -14.07
N LYS A 88 -4.98 -9.93 -14.88
CA LYS A 88 -5.65 -10.26 -16.15
C LYS A 88 -7.14 -10.55 -15.98
N ARG A 89 -7.51 -11.38 -15.00
CA ARG A 89 -8.93 -11.69 -14.73
C ARG A 89 -9.73 -10.44 -14.39
N ARG A 90 -9.19 -9.57 -13.53
CA ARG A 90 -9.83 -8.30 -13.16
C ARG A 90 -9.97 -7.35 -14.34
N ARG A 91 -8.98 -7.27 -15.23
CA ARG A 91 -9.11 -6.49 -16.49
C ARG A 91 -10.24 -7.02 -17.35
N LEU A 92 -10.33 -8.34 -17.55
CA LEU A 92 -11.37 -8.96 -18.37
C LEU A 92 -12.79 -8.71 -17.80
N GLU A 93 -12.97 -8.87 -16.49
CA GLU A 93 -14.22 -8.50 -15.81
C GLU A 93 -14.51 -6.99 -15.95
N GLY A 94 -13.47 -6.15 -15.85
CA GLY A 94 -13.55 -4.70 -16.04
C GLY A 94 -14.05 -4.31 -17.42
N TYR A 95 -13.50 -4.93 -18.48
CA TYR A 95 -13.96 -4.73 -19.85
C TYR A 95 -15.41 -5.14 -20.06
N GLN A 96 -15.87 -6.24 -19.44
CA GLN A 96 -17.26 -6.67 -19.51
C GLN A 96 -18.22 -5.63 -18.91
N LEU A 97 -17.86 -5.04 -17.76
CA LEU A 97 -18.66 -3.98 -17.15
C LEU A 97 -18.61 -2.67 -17.93
N ALA A 98 -17.44 -2.31 -18.47
CA ALA A 98 -17.28 -1.13 -19.31
C ALA A 98 -18.16 -1.20 -20.56
N ALA A 99 -18.25 -2.38 -21.19
CA ALA A 99 -19.05 -2.60 -22.40
C ALA A 99 -20.57 -2.38 -22.17
N VAL A 100 -21.05 -2.53 -20.93
CA VAL A 100 -22.46 -2.28 -20.57
C VAL A 100 -22.67 -0.92 -19.89
N GLY A 101 -21.66 -0.04 -19.90
CA GLY A 101 -21.74 1.32 -19.35
C GLY A 101 -21.59 1.41 -17.84
N GLU A 102 -21.24 0.32 -17.15
CA GLU A 102 -21.05 0.26 -15.70
C GLU A 102 -19.64 0.74 -15.32
N HIS A 103 -19.34 2.01 -15.66
CA HIS A 103 -17.99 2.57 -15.59
C HIS A 103 -17.41 2.64 -14.17
N ASP A 104 -18.21 2.94 -13.13
CA ASP A 104 -17.73 2.97 -11.74
C ASP A 104 -17.28 1.59 -11.25
N LYS A 105 -18.02 0.54 -11.62
CA LYS A 105 -17.66 -0.84 -11.28
C LYS A 105 -16.48 -1.33 -12.10
N ALA A 106 -16.41 -0.94 -13.38
CA ALA A 106 -15.25 -1.21 -14.22
C ALA A 106 -13.98 -0.55 -13.63
N LEU A 107 -14.08 0.70 -13.17
CA LEU A 107 -12.97 1.44 -12.55
C LEU A 107 -12.44 0.72 -11.31
N LEU A 108 -13.32 0.18 -10.47
CA LEU A 108 -12.93 -0.63 -9.31
C LEU A 108 -12.12 -1.86 -9.74
N LEU A 109 -12.57 -2.58 -10.77
CA LEU A 109 -11.88 -3.77 -11.26
C LEU A 109 -10.52 -3.45 -11.89
N PHE A 110 -10.43 -2.39 -12.69
CA PHE A 110 -9.15 -1.95 -13.25
C PHE A 110 -8.18 -1.45 -12.16
N SER A 111 -8.68 -0.77 -11.13
CA SER A 111 -7.86 -0.39 -9.98
C SER A 111 -7.31 -1.60 -9.22
N GLN A 112 -8.12 -2.67 -9.07
CA GLN A 112 -7.65 -3.95 -8.55
C GLN A 112 -6.63 -4.61 -9.49
N ALA A 113 -6.81 -4.51 -10.80
CA ALA A 113 -5.85 -5.04 -11.76
C ALA A 113 -4.47 -4.36 -11.64
N VAL A 114 -4.42 -3.03 -11.59
CA VAL A 114 -3.17 -2.26 -11.38
C VAL A 114 -2.50 -2.66 -10.06
N LEU A 115 -3.30 -2.80 -9.00
CA LEU A 115 -2.82 -3.22 -7.70
C LEU A 115 -2.16 -4.60 -7.74
N ARG A 116 -2.74 -5.56 -8.48
CA ARG A 116 -2.25 -6.93 -8.58
C ARG A 116 -1.21 -7.13 -9.67
N ALA A 117 -1.06 -6.22 -10.62
CA ALA A 117 -0.12 -6.38 -11.71
C ALA A 117 1.34 -6.39 -11.21
N PRO A 118 2.15 -7.41 -11.57
CA PRO A 118 3.58 -7.40 -11.33
C PRO A 118 4.28 -6.35 -12.20
N GLN A 119 5.48 -5.93 -11.78
CA GLN A 119 6.32 -5.05 -12.60
C GLN A 119 6.59 -5.68 -13.97
N PRO A 120 6.83 -4.84 -15.00
CA PRO A 120 7.12 -5.30 -16.35
C PRO A 120 8.21 -6.39 -16.38
N GLY A 121 8.01 -7.41 -17.21
CA GLY A 121 8.98 -8.48 -17.42
C GLY A 121 9.15 -9.49 -16.27
N ARG A 122 8.53 -9.29 -15.09
CA ARG A 122 8.61 -10.22 -13.95
C ARG A 122 7.88 -11.54 -14.19
N ASN A 123 6.77 -11.51 -14.93
CA ASN A 123 6.04 -12.71 -15.33
C ASN A 123 5.75 -12.65 -16.83
N LYS A 124 6.65 -13.22 -17.65
CA LYS A 124 6.54 -13.22 -19.11
C LYS A 124 5.54 -14.24 -19.66
N ASN A 125 5.08 -15.18 -18.83
CA ASN A 125 4.11 -16.21 -19.24
C ASN A 125 2.71 -15.63 -19.42
N VAL A 126 2.42 -14.51 -18.76
CA VAL A 126 1.14 -13.81 -18.83
C VAL A 126 1.37 -12.45 -19.47
N ASP A 127 0.58 -12.11 -20.49
CA ASP A 127 0.63 -10.82 -21.20
C ASP A 127 2.04 -10.42 -21.68
N GLN A 128 2.93 -11.40 -21.93
CA GLN A 128 4.35 -11.17 -22.26
C GLN A 128 5.11 -10.32 -21.23
N GLY A 129 4.61 -10.25 -19.99
CA GLY A 129 5.17 -9.40 -18.93
C GLY A 129 4.63 -7.97 -18.92
N LEU A 130 3.59 -7.64 -19.69
CA LEU A 130 3.02 -6.29 -19.82
C LEU A 130 1.75 -6.10 -18.96
N SER A 131 1.51 -6.96 -17.96
CA SER A 131 0.27 -6.91 -17.16
C SER A 131 0.03 -5.57 -16.46
N LEU A 132 1.08 -4.84 -16.08
CA LEU A 132 0.95 -3.50 -15.48
C LEU A 132 0.54 -2.46 -16.53
N SER A 133 1.26 -2.37 -17.65
CA SER A 133 0.95 -1.45 -18.75
C SER A 133 -0.49 -1.65 -19.24
N LEU A 134 -0.90 -2.90 -19.45
CA LEU A 134 -2.27 -3.21 -19.87
C LEU A 134 -3.35 -2.88 -18.82
N ALA A 135 -3.02 -2.96 -17.52
CA ALA A 135 -3.94 -2.58 -16.46
C ALA A 135 -4.11 -1.06 -16.38
N LEU A 136 -3.02 -0.32 -16.54
CA LEU A 136 -3.01 1.15 -16.57
C LEU A 136 -3.79 1.67 -17.80
N LEU A 137 -3.55 1.10 -18.98
CA LEU A 137 -4.28 1.46 -20.21
C LEU A 137 -5.79 1.24 -20.05
N GLY A 138 -6.20 0.06 -19.56
CA GLY A 138 -7.61 -0.22 -19.34
C GLY A 138 -8.25 0.71 -18.31
N ARG A 139 -7.52 1.13 -17.27
CA ARG A 139 -8.02 2.10 -16.30
C ARG A 139 -8.12 3.52 -16.87
N ALA A 140 -7.14 3.94 -17.67
CA ALA A 140 -7.15 5.22 -18.36
C ALA A 140 -8.37 5.36 -19.28
N GLU A 141 -8.72 4.29 -20.01
CA GLU A 141 -9.94 4.26 -20.83
C GLU A 141 -11.21 4.54 -20.01
N ILE A 142 -11.31 3.97 -18.81
CA ILE A 142 -12.45 4.22 -17.92
C ILE A 142 -12.44 5.65 -17.38
N PHE A 143 -11.27 6.19 -17.01
CA PHE A 143 -11.17 7.59 -16.61
C PHE A 143 -11.58 8.54 -17.74
N ILE A 144 -11.22 8.26 -18.99
CA ILE A 144 -11.68 9.04 -20.15
C ILE A 144 -13.20 8.97 -20.29
N ALA A 145 -13.79 7.78 -20.15
CA ALA A 145 -15.25 7.61 -20.20
C ALA A 145 -15.97 8.40 -19.09
N LEU A 146 -15.36 8.48 -17.91
CA LEU A 146 -15.84 9.26 -16.76
C LEU A 146 -15.50 10.76 -16.83
N LYS A 147 -14.77 11.21 -17.86
CA LYS A 147 -14.28 12.59 -18.04
C LYS A 147 -13.25 13.03 -16.99
N GLU A 148 -12.59 12.07 -16.37
CA GLU A 148 -11.54 12.24 -15.37
C GLU A 148 -10.15 12.30 -16.05
N TYR A 149 -9.96 13.28 -16.93
CA TYR A 149 -8.82 13.30 -17.86
C TYR A 149 -7.44 13.41 -17.19
N TYR A 150 -7.39 14.02 -16.01
CA TYR A 150 -6.15 14.14 -15.24
C TYR A 150 -5.61 12.75 -14.85
N PHE A 151 -6.46 11.89 -14.27
CA PHE A 151 -6.07 10.54 -13.88
C PHE A 151 -5.80 9.64 -15.08
N ALA A 152 -6.53 9.83 -16.18
CA ALA A 152 -6.22 9.13 -17.43
C ALA A 152 -4.82 9.46 -17.94
N LEU A 153 -4.41 10.74 -17.90
CA LEU A 153 -3.09 11.16 -18.32
C LEU A 153 -1.98 10.56 -17.44
N GLU A 154 -2.17 10.54 -16.12
CA GLU A 154 -1.23 9.91 -15.18
C GLU A 154 -1.04 8.41 -15.50
N ASP A 155 -2.14 7.67 -15.73
CA ASP A 155 -2.07 6.25 -16.07
C ASP A 155 -1.38 6.01 -17.42
N LEU A 156 -1.63 6.86 -18.43
CA LEU A 156 -0.98 6.78 -19.74
C LEU A 156 0.53 7.07 -19.66
N GLN A 157 0.93 8.06 -18.85
CA GLN A 157 2.35 8.38 -18.63
C GLN A 157 3.08 7.22 -17.95
N LEU A 158 2.50 6.68 -16.87
CA LEU A 158 3.06 5.52 -16.16
C LEU A 158 3.15 4.28 -17.05
N ALA A 159 2.15 4.04 -17.91
CA ALA A 159 2.20 2.94 -18.86
C ALA A 159 3.34 3.11 -19.87
N ALA A 160 3.55 4.34 -20.38
CA ALA A 160 4.64 4.64 -21.30
C ALA A 160 6.02 4.46 -20.66
N GLU A 161 6.20 4.89 -19.41
CA GLU A 161 7.45 4.69 -18.65
C GLU A 161 7.81 3.21 -18.50
N HIS A 162 6.80 2.35 -18.34
CA HIS A 162 6.97 0.91 -18.14
C HIS A 162 7.15 0.08 -19.42
N ASP A 163 6.78 0.64 -20.58
CA ASP A 163 6.99 0.01 -21.90
C ASP A 163 8.30 0.45 -22.58
N LEU A 164 9.05 1.38 -21.98
CA LEU A 164 10.37 1.77 -22.50
C LEU A 164 11.39 0.64 -22.30
N PRO A 165 12.05 0.16 -23.36
CA PRO A 165 13.12 -0.82 -23.20
C PRO A 165 14.27 -0.21 -22.39
N ASP A 166 14.74 -0.92 -21.36
CA ASP A 166 15.86 -0.55 -20.46
C ASP A 166 17.14 -0.08 -21.19
N LYS A 167 17.26 -0.30 -22.50
CA LYS A 167 18.41 0.10 -23.32
C LYS A 167 18.50 1.59 -23.66
N LEU A 168 17.55 2.42 -23.21
CA LEU A 168 17.54 3.87 -23.48
C LEU A 168 17.70 4.74 -22.21
N MET A 169 17.95 4.13 -21.05
CA MET A 169 18.44 4.83 -19.84
C MET A 169 19.88 4.41 -19.53
#